data_AF-A0ABC8EKH9-F1
#
_entry.id   AF-A0ABC8EKH9-F1
#
_cell.length_a   1.000
_cell.length_b   1.000
_cell.length_c   1.000
_cell.angle_alpha   90.00
_cell.angle_beta   90.00
_cell.angle_gamma   90.00
#
_symmetry.space_group_name_H-M   'P 1'
#
loop_
_entity.id
_entity.type
_entity.pdbx_description
1 polymer ?
#
loop_
_entity_poly.entity_id
_entity_poly.type
_entity_poly.pdbx_seq_one_letter_code
_entity_poly.pdbx_strand_id
1 'polypeptide(L)'
;MKKLSVRFALPIVVVLLAGCATVEDVRRASDLIRTDNELTRLLVEVRPQDQAGSAIYLSGLATQAKDDADALKDEKGKESDAIAYYRIAATAYWRSGNPEVVNALFEVSNTGTDLCAKLGDQAPDRDCLFLRLVIPFAGLEANANGKGLSGLLASVDFNDRDETVREIDTMKEIGASLSQAKTLVEKIFAVGKDDRLISHPGMREYYCINAKNAFRYYDSTAGIFVTKVNEFHQTITDNNPALGIDVATARQMRKLDPGVPEYCR
;
A
#
# COMPACT_ATOMS: atom_id res chain seq x y z
N MET A 1 84.21 23.09 12.88
CA MET A 1 83.36 22.58 13.98
C MET A 1 81.94 23.10 13.80
N LYS A 2 80.94 22.19 13.90
CA LYS A 2 79.47 22.38 13.92
C LYS A 2 78.83 22.74 12.55
N LYS A 3 78.16 21.80 11.84
CA LYS A 3 76.80 21.21 12.06
C LYS A 3 75.70 22.28 11.85
N LEU A 4 74.59 22.09 11.14
CA LEU A 4 73.88 20.92 10.63
C LEU A 4 72.90 21.40 9.54
N SER A 5 72.56 20.51 8.62
CA SER A 5 71.39 20.51 7.72
C SER A 5 70.06 20.85 8.41
N VAL A 6 69.06 21.33 7.66
CA VAL A 6 67.90 20.53 7.19
C VAL A 6 66.93 21.43 6.40
N ARG A 7 66.61 21.01 5.16
CA ARG A 7 65.49 21.49 4.35
C ARG A 7 64.20 20.89 4.88
N PHE A 8 63.17 21.70 5.13
CA PHE A 8 61.79 21.22 5.20
C PHE A 8 60.94 22.00 4.20
N ALA A 9 60.85 21.43 2.99
CA ALA A 9 59.70 21.65 2.14
C ALA A 9 58.55 20.84 2.76
N LEU A 10 57.51 21.52 3.24
CA LEU A 10 56.23 20.91 3.57
C LEU A 10 55.39 20.88 2.28
N PRO A 11 55.23 19.73 1.60
CA PRO A 11 54.01 19.52 0.83
C PRO A 11 52.91 19.19 1.84
N ILE A 12 51.99 20.13 2.04
CA ILE A 12 50.71 19.84 2.69
C ILE A 12 49.99 18.86 1.77
N VAL A 13 50.08 17.58 2.12
CA VAL A 13 49.25 16.52 1.58
C VAL A 13 47.82 16.89 1.90
N VAL A 14 47.11 17.42 0.91
CA VAL A 14 45.65 17.50 0.92
C VAL A 14 45.17 16.06 0.89
N VAL A 15 44.98 15.47 2.07
CA VAL A 15 44.24 14.22 2.24
C VAL A 15 42.79 14.56 1.91
N LEU A 16 42.44 14.42 0.63
CA LEU A 16 41.05 14.32 0.19
C LEU A 16 40.48 13.09 0.88
N LEU A 17 39.79 13.32 2.01
CA LEU A 17 38.82 12.41 2.61
C LEU A 17 37.59 12.27 1.68
N ALA A 18 37.83 11.93 0.42
CA ALA A 18 36.81 11.40 -0.46
C ALA A 18 36.65 9.94 -0.04
N GLY A 19 35.59 9.65 0.71
CA GLY A 19 35.18 8.28 0.98
C GLY A 19 35.12 7.54 -0.35
N CYS A 20 35.84 6.42 -0.44
CA CYS A 20 35.88 5.58 -1.64
C CYS A 20 34.50 4.95 -1.87
N ALA A 21 33.55 5.70 -2.43
CA ALA A 21 32.46 5.09 -3.16
C ALA A 21 33.10 4.37 -4.34
N THR A 22 32.96 3.04 -4.38
CA THR A 22 33.52 2.28 -5.50
C THR A 22 32.70 2.58 -6.76
N VAL A 23 33.28 2.40 -7.95
CA VAL A 23 32.55 2.54 -9.22
C VAL A 23 31.29 1.66 -9.23
N GLU A 24 31.35 0.53 -8.53
CA GLU A 24 30.24 -0.41 -8.37
C GLU A 24 29.10 0.16 -7.52
N ASP A 25 29.39 0.96 -6.49
CA ASP A 25 28.37 1.60 -5.65
C ASP A 25 27.65 2.72 -6.42
N VAL A 26 28.39 3.49 -7.24
CA VAL A 26 27.79 4.50 -8.13
C VAL A 26 26.91 3.85 -9.19
N ARG A 27 27.38 2.75 -9.79
CA ARG A 27 26.61 1.99 -10.79
C ARG A 27 25.32 1.43 -10.18
N ARG A 28 25.39 0.82 -9.00
CA ARG A 28 24.22 0.25 -8.32
C ARG A 28 23.19 1.32 -7.96
N ALA A 29 23.63 2.43 -7.37
CA ALA A 29 22.73 3.56 -7.08
C ALA A 29 22.10 4.10 -8.38
N SER A 30 22.86 4.17 -9.48
CA SER A 30 22.35 4.55 -10.79
C SER A 30 21.33 3.56 -11.35
N ASP A 31 21.53 2.25 -11.16
CA ASP A 31 20.59 1.22 -11.62
C ASP A 31 19.28 1.28 -10.82
N LEU A 32 19.34 1.44 -9.49
CA LEU A 32 18.16 1.63 -8.65
C LEU A 32 17.36 2.89 -9.04
N ILE A 33 18.05 4.02 -9.23
CA ILE A 33 17.41 5.27 -9.68
C ILE A 33 16.78 5.10 -11.06
N ARG A 34 17.45 4.40 -11.98
CA ARG A 34 16.89 4.12 -13.31
C ARG A 34 15.62 3.30 -13.21
N THR A 35 15.61 2.23 -12.41
CA THR A 35 14.43 1.38 -12.21
C THR A 35 13.27 2.17 -11.59
N ASP A 36 13.56 3.07 -10.64
CA ASP A 36 12.54 3.93 -10.02
C ASP A 36 11.96 4.98 -10.99
N ASN A 37 12.82 5.56 -11.82
CA ASN A 37 12.40 6.48 -12.89
C ASN A 37 11.55 5.75 -13.93
N GLU A 38 11.91 4.51 -14.27
CA GLU A 38 11.13 3.68 -15.20
C GLU A 38 9.75 3.33 -14.65
N LEU A 39 9.66 3.01 -13.34
CA LEU A 39 8.39 2.86 -12.65
C LEU A 39 7.56 4.14 -12.78
N THR A 40 8.14 5.29 -12.46
CA THR A 40 7.45 6.59 -12.52
C THR A 40 6.95 6.90 -13.93
N ARG A 41 7.79 6.64 -14.95
CA ARG A 41 7.44 6.80 -16.37
C ARG A 41 6.23 5.96 -16.74
N LEU A 42 6.22 4.68 -16.36
CA LEU A 42 5.09 3.77 -16.61
C LEU A 42 3.82 4.16 -15.84
N LEU A 43 3.93 4.81 -14.68
CA LEU A 43 2.77 5.24 -13.90
C LEU A 43 2.18 6.58 -14.36
N VAL A 44 2.99 7.49 -14.87
CA VAL A 44 2.57 8.87 -15.19
C VAL A 44 2.33 9.09 -16.69
N GLU A 45 3.13 8.47 -17.55
CA GLU A 45 3.14 8.79 -18.99
C GLU A 45 2.29 7.84 -19.84
N VAL A 46 1.77 6.75 -19.26
CA VAL A 46 0.96 5.78 -20.00
C VAL A 46 -0.42 6.35 -20.29
N ARG A 47 -0.77 6.40 -21.59
CA ARG A 47 -2.08 6.83 -22.06
C ARG A 47 -3.13 5.75 -21.74
N PRO A 48 -4.39 6.12 -21.46
CA PRO A 48 -5.44 5.16 -21.12
C PRO A 48 -5.64 4.02 -22.14
N GLN A 49 -5.42 4.29 -23.44
CA GLN A 49 -5.50 3.27 -24.49
C GLN A 49 -4.37 2.22 -24.47
N ASP A 50 -3.28 2.46 -23.75
CA ASP A 50 -2.11 1.58 -23.68
C ASP A 50 -2.08 0.74 -22.39
N GLN A 51 -3.16 0.76 -21.60
CA GLN A 51 -3.24 0.10 -20.28
C GLN A 51 -2.92 -1.40 -20.30
N ALA A 52 -3.34 -2.11 -21.34
CA ALA A 52 -3.04 -3.55 -21.47
C ALA A 52 -1.53 -3.80 -21.71
N GLY A 53 -0.89 -2.94 -22.51
CA GLY A 53 0.56 -2.99 -22.70
C GLY A 53 1.31 -2.61 -21.42
N SER A 54 0.86 -1.56 -20.72
CA SER A 54 1.50 -1.13 -19.47
C SER A 54 1.41 -2.16 -18.36
N ALA A 55 0.34 -2.96 -18.28
CA ALA A 55 0.23 -4.04 -17.30
C ALA A 55 1.36 -5.09 -17.45
N ILE A 56 1.69 -5.46 -18.69
CA ILE A 56 2.79 -6.38 -18.99
C ILE A 56 4.13 -5.74 -18.64
N TYR A 57 4.36 -4.47 -19.03
CA TYR A 57 5.60 -3.76 -18.68
C TYR A 57 5.79 -3.61 -17.18
N LEU A 58 4.73 -3.26 -16.43
CA LEU A 58 4.77 -3.16 -14.98
C LEU A 58 5.05 -4.52 -14.34
N SER A 59 4.43 -5.60 -14.82
CA SER A 59 4.72 -6.95 -14.31
C SER A 59 6.16 -7.38 -14.60
N GLY A 60 6.69 -7.06 -15.78
CA GLY A 60 8.09 -7.32 -16.13
C GLY A 60 9.07 -6.51 -15.27
N LEU A 61 8.82 -5.22 -15.09
CA LEU A 61 9.60 -4.35 -14.21
C LEU A 61 9.57 -4.86 -12.76
N ALA A 62 8.41 -5.32 -12.29
CA ALA A 62 8.25 -5.86 -10.95
C ALA A 62 9.11 -7.11 -10.74
N THR A 63 9.08 -8.05 -11.69
CA THR A 63 9.92 -9.25 -11.64
C THR A 63 11.40 -8.90 -11.66
N GLN A 64 11.83 -7.99 -12.54
CA GLN A 64 13.22 -7.55 -12.57
C GLN A 64 13.65 -6.91 -11.23
N ALA A 65 12.84 -6.00 -10.69
CA ALA A 65 13.13 -5.38 -9.40
C ALA A 65 13.15 -6.41 -8.25
N LYS A 66 12.28 -7.42 -8.29
CA LYS A 66 12.30 -8.53 -7.32
C LYS A 66 13.61 -9.32 -7.41
N ASP A 67 14.04 -9.69 -8.62
CA ASP A 67 15.28 -10.45 -8.83
C ASP A 67 16.51 -9.66 -8.35
N ASP A 68 16.54 -8.35 -8.63
CA ASP A 68 17.57 -7.44 -8.13
C ASP A 68 17.55 -7.35 -6.59
N ALA A 69 16.37 -7.28 -5.97
CA ALA A 69 16.24 -7.30 -4.50
C ALA A 69 16.72 -8.62 -3.90
N ASP A 70 16.34 -9.75 -4.49
CA ASP A 70 16.69 -11.09 -4.03
C ASP A 70 18.21 -11.33 -4.09
N ALA A 71 18.90 -10.76 -5.07
CA ALA A 71 20.35 -10.80 -5.16
C ALA A 71 21.04 -10.03 -4.02
N LEU A 72 20.43 -8.93 -3.55
CA LEU A 72 21.04 -8.00 -2.61
C LEU A 72 20.65 -8.23 -1.14
N LYS A 73 19.53 -8.93 -0.85
CA LYS A 73 18.93 -9.00 0.50
C LYS A 73 19.79 -9.62 1.60
N ASP A 74 20.71 -10.51 1.22
CA ASP A 74 21.63 -11.19 2.14
C ASP A 74 23.07 -10.63 2.04
N GLU A 75 23.28 -9.63 1.17
CA GLU A 75 24.57 -8.96 1.02
C GLU A 75 24.74 -7.84 2.03
N LYS A 76 25.77 -7.98 2.88
CA LYS A 76 26.08 -7.02 3.93
C LYS A 76 26.30 -5.61 3.37
N GLY A 77 25.52 -4.65 3.86
CA GLY A 77 25.58 -3.25 3.47
C GLY A 77 24.77 -2.92 2.21
N LYS A 78 24.00 -3.87 1.67
CA LYS A 78 23.13 -3.68 0.49
C LYS A 78 21.66 -3.90 0.78
N GLU A 79 21.31 -4.20 2.03
CA GLU A 79 19.95 -4.55 2.43
C GLU A 79 18.97 -3.38 2.24
N SER A 80 19.44 -2.13 2.36
CA SER A 80 18.62 -0.95 2.08
C SER A 80 18.25 -0.84 0.59
N ASP A 81 19.17 -1.17 -0.32
CA ASP A 81 18.89 -1.19 -1.76
C ASP A 81 17.89 -2.30 -2.08
N ALA A 82 18.05 -3.48 -1.46
CA ALA A 82 17.10 -4.58 -1.60
C ALA A 82 15.67 -4.16 -1.16
N ILE A 83 15.53 -3.45 -0.05
CA ILE A 83 14.23 -2.91 0.41
C ILE A 83 13.66 -1.93 -0.62
N ALA A 84 14.48 -1.05 -1.19
CA ALA A 84 14.03 -0.10 -2.20
C ALA A 84 13.53 -0.80 -3.47
N TYR A 85 14.22 -1.86 -3.91
CA TYR A 85 13.79 -2.70 -5.02
C TYR A 85 12.51 -3.49 -4.72
N TYR A 86 12.36 -4.07 -3.52
CA TYR A 86 11.09 -4.69 -3.12
C TYR A 86 9.93 -3.71 -3.13
N ARG A 87 10.15 -2.45 -2.71
CA ARG A 87 9.14 -1.38 -2.77
C ARG A 87 8.75 -1.06 -4.20
N ILE A 88 9.71 -1.01 -5.14
CA ILE A 88 9.44 -0.85 -6.57
C ILE A 88 8.64 -2.04 -7.10
N ALA A 89 9.06 -3.27 -6.80
CA ALA A 89 8.38 -4.49 -7.23
C ALA A 89 6.94 -4.55 -6.73
N ALA A 90 6.71 -4.25 -5.44
CA ALA A 90 5.38 -4.21 -4.85
C ALA A 90 4.49 -3.16 -5.54
N THR A 91 5.02 -1.96 -5.80
CA THR A 91 4.27 -0.92 -6.51
C THR A 91 3.92 -1.37 -7.92
N ALA A 92 4.87 -1.93 -8.66
CA ALA A 92 4.68 -2.35 -10.04
C ALA A 92 3.70 -3.53 -10.16
N TYR A 93 3.78 -4.53 -9.29
CA TYR A 93 2.79 -5.62 -9.24
C TYR A 93 1.39 -5.12 -8.88
N TRP A 94 1.27 -4.21 -7.91
CA TRP A 94 -0.04 -3.63 -7.58
C TRP A 94 -0.63 -2.86 -8.77
N ARG A 95 0.16 -1.97 -9.37
CA ARG A 95 -0.32 -1.08 -10.43
C ARG A 95 -0.49 -1.76 -11.78
N SER A 96 0.04 -2.97 -11.97
CA SER A 96 -0.22 -3.76 -13.18
C SER A 96 -1.69 -4.19 -13.28
N GLY A 97 -2.40 -4.31 -12.16
CA GLY A 97 -3.78 -4.79 -12.09
C GLY A 97 -3.97 -6.23 -12.55
N ASN A 98 -2.89 -6.98 -12.80
CA ASN A 98 -2.97 -8.37 -13.25
C ASN A 98 -3.28 -9.30 -12.05
N PRO A 99 -4.40 -10.05 -12.06
CA PRO A 99 -4.73 -10.96 -10.96
C PRO A 99 -3.71 -12.10 -10.79
N GLU A 100 -2.96 -12.47 -11.83
CA GLU A 100 -1.99 -13.57 -11.78
C GLU A 100 -0.75 -13.22 -10.92
N VAL A 101 -0.46 -11.93 -10.73
CA VAL A 101 0.72 -11.48 -9.96
C VAL A 101 0.43 -11.19 -8.50
N VAL A 102 -0.80 -11.45 -8.02
CA VAL A 102 -1.19 -11.18 -6.62
C VAL A 102 -0.29 -11.90 -5.63
N ASN A 103 0.02 -13.18 -5.85
CA ASN A 103 0.92 -13.92 -4.97
C ASN A 103 2.33 -13.31 -4.94
N ALA A 104 2.81 -12.82 -6.08
CA ALA A 104 4.11 -12.14 -6.16
C ALA A 104 4.09 -10.80 -5.42
N LEU A 105 2.99 -10.04 -5.47
CA LEU A 105 2.80 -8.83 -4.66
C LEU A 105 2.91 -9.14 -3.16
N PHE A 106 2.23 -10.19 -2.69
CA PHE A 106 2.32 -10.62 -1.29
C PHE A 106 3.75 -11.03 -0.92
N GLU A 107 4.41 -11.83 -1.76
CA GLU A 107 5.78 -12.27 -1.55
C GLU A 107 6.73 -11.07 -1.36
N VAL A 108 6.81 -10.17 -2.35
CA VAL A 108 7.76 -9.04 -2.29
C VAL A 108 7.47 -8.09 -1.14
N SER A 109 6.20 -7.87 -0.82
CA SER A 109 5.80 -6.99 0.29
C SER A 109 6.15 -7.59 1.64
N ASN A 110 5.92 -8.89 1.83
CA ASN A 110 6.25 -9.60 3.06
C ASN A 110 7.77 -9.70 3.22
N THR A 111 8.50 -10.12 2.19
CA THR A 111 9.96 -10.24 2.25
C THR A 111 10.63 -8.90 2.50
N GLY A 112 10.18 -7.83 1.84
CA GLY A 112 10.67 -6.48 2.12
C GLY A 112 10.34 -6.00 3.55
N THR A 113 9.15 -6.32 4.06
CA THR A 113 8.75 -5.99 5.45
C THR A 113 9.59 -6.75 6.47
N ASP A 114 9.87 -8.03 6.23
CA ASP A 114 10.72 -8.85 7.10
C ASP A 114 12.16 -8.33 7.11
N LEU A 115 12.67 -7.89 5.95
CA LEU A 115 13.99 -7.28 5.84
C LEU A 115 14.07 -5.94 6.59
N CYS A 116 13.03 -5.11 6.49
CA CYS A 116 12.88 -3.91 7.31
C CYS A 116 12.91 -4.22 8.82
N ALA A 117 12.19 -5.25 9.26
CA ALA A 117 12.19 -5.66 10.67
C ALA A 117 13.56 -6.17 11.14
N LYS A 118 14.29 -6.90 10.28
CA LYS A 118 15.65 -7.39 10.55
C LYS A 118 16.66 -6.25 10.72
N LEU A 119 16.54 -5.17 9.93
CA LEU A 119 17.43 -4.01 10.01
C LEU A 119 17.11 -3.03 11.14
N GLY A 120 15.86 -3.01 11.63
CA GLY A 120 15.43 -2.10 12.68
C GLY A 120 15.65 -0.63 12.27
N ASP A 121 16.34 0.14 13.12
CA ASP A 121 16.59 1.57 12.92
C ASP A 121 17.50 1.89 11.70
N GLN A 122 18.14 0.89 11.10
CA GLN A 122 18.95 1.06 9.89
C GLN A 122 18.12 0.95 8.60
N ALA A 123 16.85 0.57 8.69
CA ALA A 123 16.00 0.38 7.53
C ALA A 123 15.53 1.73 6.95
N PRO A 124 15.33 1.85 5.63
CA PRO A 124 14.78 3.05 5.01
C PRO A 124 13.29 3.22 5.36
N ASP A 125 12.99 4.12 6.30
CA ASP A 125 11.64 4.29 6.85
C ASP A 125 10.53 4.47 5.81
N ARG A 126 10.80 5.25 4.76
CA ARG A 126 9.86 5.47 3.65
C ARG A 126 9.45 4.17 2.98
N ASP A 127 10.43 3.36 2.61
CA ASP A 127 10.18 2.15 1.84
C ASP A 127 9.54 1.08 2.74
N CYS A 128 9.97 1.00 4.00
CA CYS A 128 9.37 0.12 5.00
C CYS A 128 7.91 0.46 5.33
N LEU A 129 7.58 1.74 5.43
CA LEU A 129 6.21 2.19 5.64
C LEU A 129 5.34 1.83 4.43
N PHE A 130 5.85 2.05 3.21
CA PHE A 130 5.13 1.71 1.99
C PHE A 130 4.83 0.20 1.89
N LEU A 131 5.83 -0.65 2.14
CA LEU A 131 5.69 -2.11 2.05
C LEU A 131 4.61 -2.66 3.00
N ARG A 132 4.40 -2.01 4.16
CA ARG A 132 3.31 -2.35 5.09
C ARG A 132 1.92 -1.89 4.62
N LEU A 133 1.88 -0.85 3.79
CA LEU A 133 0.65 -0.20 3.35
C LEU A 133 0.16 -0.69 1.97
N VAL A 134 1.05 -1.19 1.12
CA VAL A 134 0.72 -1.55 -0.26
C VAL A 134 -0.36 -2.64 -0.35
N ILE A 135 -0.26 -3.71 0.44
CA ILE A 135 -1.26 -4.79 0.45
C ILE A 135 -2.65 -4.28 0.88
N PRO A 136 -2.81 -3.61 2.04
CA PRO A 136 -4.13 -3.17 2.44
C PRO A 136 -4.73 -2.11 1.49
N PHE A 137 -3.91 -1.24 0.88
CA PHE A 137 -4.40 -0.33 -0.16
C PHE A 137 -4.82 -1.07 -1.43
N ALA A 138 -4.01 -2.01 -1.92
CA ALA A 138 -4.35 -2.82 -3.08
C ALA A 138 -5.65 -3.61 -2.86
N GLY A 139 -5.82 -4.19 -1.68
CA GLY A 139 -7.05 -4.89 -1.32
C GLY A 139 -8.27 -3.95 -1.26
N LEU A 140 -8.11 -2.72 -0.77
CA LEU A 140 -9.19 -1.75 -0.70
C LEU A 140 -9.59 -1.25 -2.09
N GLU A 141 -8.61 -0.98 -2.95
CA GLU A 141 -8.82 -0.62 -4.36
C GLU A 141 -9.50 -1.76 -5.12
N ALA A 142 -9.09 -3.01 -4.92
CA ALA A 142 -9.75 -4.17 -5.51
C ALA A 142 -11.21 -4.31 -5.04
N ASN A 143 -11.50 -4.07 -3.76
CA ASN A 143 -12.88 -4.03 -3.25
C ASN A 143 -13.69 -2.85 -3.82
N ALA A 144 -13.06 -1.70 -4.06
CA ALA A 144 -13.73 -0.54 -4.64
C ALA A 144 -14.02 -0.71 -6.14
N ASN A 145 -13.09 -1.31 -6.88
CA ASN A 145 -13.20 -1.52 -8.33
C ASN A 145 -13.98 -2.81 -8.69
N GLY A 146 -14.05 -3.79 -7.79
CA GLY A 146 -14.85 -5.01 -7.98
C GLY A 146 -16.35 -4.73 -7.83
N LYS A 147 -17.11 -4.85 -8.92
CA LYS A 147 -18.57 -4.57 -9.06
C LYS A 147 -19.07 -3.21 -8.52
N GLY A 148 -18.22 -2.39 -7.91
CA GLY A 148 -18.55 -1.12 -7.28
C GLY A 148 -19.59 -1.30 -6.18
N LEU A 149 -19.16 -1.52 -4.93
CA LEU A 149 -20.05 -1.61 -3.76
C LEU A 149 -21.14 -0.51 -3.74
N SER A 150 -20.78 0.72 -4.12
CA SER A 150 -21.72 1.84 -4.25
C SER A 150 -22.75 1.65 -5.37
N GLY A 151 -22.39 1.02 -6.49
CA GLY A 151 -23.28 0.70 -7.59
C GLY A 151 -24.24 -0.45 -7.24
N LEU A 152 -23.73 -1.49 -6.55
CA LEU A 152 -24.57 -2.57 -6.04
C LEU A 152 -25.59 -2.04 -5.02
N LEU A 153 -25.16 -1.19 -4.08
CA LEU A 153 -26.06 -0.55 -3.12
C LEU A 153 -27.13 0.32 -3.79
N ALA A 154 -26.82 0.97 -4.91
CA ALA A 154 -27.78 1.76 -5.67
C ALA A 154 -28.81 0.90 -6.43
N SER A 155 -28.49 -0.39 -6.68
CA SER A 155 -29.38 -1.33 -7.37
C SER A 155 -30.39 -2.06 -6.47
N VAL A 156 -30.36 -1.79 -5.16
CA VAL A 156 -31.26 -2.41 -4.18
C VAL A 156 -32.28 -1.37 -3.71
N ASP A 157 -33.57 -1.64 -3.91
CA ASP A 157 -34.64 -0.73 -3.49
C ASP A 157 -35.79 -1.45 -2.78
N PHE A 158 -35.61 -1.74 -1.49
CA PHE A 158 -36.66 -2.35 -0.67
C PHE A 158 -37.89 -1.47 -0.43
N ASN A 159 -37.95 -0.24 -0.97
CA ASN A 159 -39.14 0.61 -0.85
C ASN A 159 -40.19 0.31 -1.93
N ASP A 160 -39.84 -0.41 -3.00
CA ASP A 160 -40.77 -0.82 -4.05
C ASP A 160 -41.73 -1.95 -3.61
N ARG A 161 -41.41 -2.61 -2.46
CA ARG A 161 -42.14 -3.73 -1.86
C ARG A 161 -42.19 -4.98 -2.74
N ASP A 162 -41.33 -5.07 -3.77
CA ASP A 162 -41.19 -6.24 -4.63
C ASP A 162 -39.82 -6.85 -4.37
N GLU A 163 -39.70 -7.57 -3.25
CA GLU A 163 -38.42 -8.14 -2.91
C GLU A 163 -38.02 -9.21 -3.92
N THR A 164 -36.86 -9.01 -4.51
CA THR A 164 -36.28 -10.07 -5.31
C THR A 164 -35.29 -10.84 -4.45
N VAL A 165 -35.32 -12.18 -4.55
CA VAL A 165 -34.25 -13.05 -4.03
C VAL A 165 -32.86 -12.50 -4.42
N ARG A 166 -32.79 -11.89 -5.60
CA ARG A 166 -31.62 -11.19 -6.12
C ARG A 166 -31.16 -10.00 -5.27
N GLU A 167 -32.04 -9.16 -4.76
CA GLU A 167 -31.65 -8.03 -3.88
C GLU A 167 -31.15 -8.52 -2.53
N ILE A 168 -31.77 -9.57 -1.98
CA ILE A 168 -31.33 -10.21 -0.75
C ILE A 168 -29.92 -10.79 -0.93
N ASP A 169 -29.67 -11.50 -2.03
CA ASP A 169 -28.35 -12.05 -2.35
C ASP A 169 -27.32 -10.93 -2.61
N THR A 170 -27.73 -9.86 -3.28
CA THR A 170 -26.89 -8.67 -3.49
C THR A 170 -26.49 -8.03 -2.17
N MET A 171 -27.42 -7.90 -1.21
CA MET A 171 -27.13 -7.38 0.13
C MET A 171 -26.19 -8.29 0.93
N LYS A 172 -26.29 -9.62 0.77
CA LYS A 172 -25.34 -10.56 1.37
C LYS A 172 -23.94 -10.41 0.77
N GLU A 173 -23.83 -10.28 -0.56
CA GLU A 173 -22.56 -9.98 -1.25
C GLU A 173 -21.95 -8.67 -0.72
N ILE A 174 -22.75 -7.60 -0.64
CA ILE A 174 -22.31 -6.29 -0.11
C ILE A 174 -21.82 -6.43 1.35
N GLY A 175 -22.55 -7.15 2.19
CA GLY A 175 -22.16 -7.38 3.59
C GLY A 175 -20.81 -8.10 3.71
N ALA A 176 -20.57 -9.13 2.90
CA ALA A 176 -19.30 -9.85 2.87
C ALA A 176 -18.13 -8.93 2.43
N SER A 177 -18.32 -8.16 1.35
CA SER A 177 -17.32 -7.20 0.86
C SER A 177 -17.06 -6.08 1.87
N LEU A 178 -18.07 -5.58 2.58
CA LEU A 178 -17.90 -4.59 3.65
C LEU A 178 -17.09 -5.14 4.83
N SER A 179 -17.28 -6.40 5.19
CA SER A 179 -16.48 -7.05 6.25
C SER A 179 -15.00 -7.13 5.87
N GLN A 180 -14.70 -7.45 4.61
CA GLN A 180 -13.35 -7.45 4.08
C GLN A 180 -12.75 -6.03 4.05
N ALA A 181 -13.50 -5.06 3.54
CA ALA A 181 -13.08 -3.66 3.48
C ALA A 181 -12.78 -3.11 4.89
N LYS A 182 -13.62 -3.44 5.89
CA LYS A 182 -13.39 -3.07 7.30
C LYS A 182 -12.01 -3.52 7.78
N THR A 183 -11.72 -4.81 7.59
CA THR A 183 -10.46 -5.42 8.00
C THR A 183 -9.25 -4.72 7.36
N LEU A 184 -9.37 -4.32 6.08
CA LEU A 184 -8.31 -3.61 5.37
C LEU A 184 -8.10 -2.18 5.90
N VAL A 185 -9.20 -1.47 6.18
CA VAL A 185 -9.15 -0.12 6.74
C VAL A 185 -8.55 -0.12 8.15
N GLU A 186 -8.93 -1.09 8.99
CA GLU A 186 -8.36 -1.25 10.33
C GLU A 186 -6.85 -1.56 10.27
N LYS A 187 -6.40 -2.35 9.29
CA LYS A 187 -4.96 -2.57 9.03
C LYS A 187 -4.24 -1.27 8.65
N ILE A 188 -4.84 -0.41 7.83
CA ILE A 188 -4.29 0.92 7.50
C ILE A 188 -4.18 1.77 8.77
N PHE A 189 -5.20 1.79 9.61
CA PHE A 189 -5.18 2.57 10.86
C PHE A 189 -4.18 2.03 11.89
N ALA A 190 -3.95 0.72 11.93
CA ALA A 190 -2.94 0.12 12.80
C ALA A 190 -1.51 0.62 12.49
N VAL A 191 -1.21 0.95 11.23
CA VAL A 191 0.07 1.57 10.83
C VAL A 191 0.25 2.96 11.46
N GLY A 192 -0.85 3.63 11.80
CA GLY A 192 -0.83 4.94 12.44
C GLY A 192 -0.18 4.96 13.84
N LYS A 193 0.10 3.80 14.42
CA LYS A 193 0.84 3.67 15.69
C LYS A 193 2.37 3.65 15.49
N ASP A 194 2.85 3.77 14.26
CA ASP A 194 4.28 3.78 13.95
C ASP A 194 4.90 5.16 14.25
N ASP A 195 5.83 5.21 15.20
CA ASP A 195 6.47 6.45 15.66
C ASP A 195 7.25 7.17 14.55
N ARG A 196 7.62 6.48 13.46
CA ARG A 196 8.28 7.10 12.30
C ARG A 196 7.38 8.09 11.58
N LEU A 197 6.06 7.96 11.71
CA LEU A 197 5.11 8.96 11.22
C LEU A 197 5.22 10.27 12.01
N ILE A 198 5.75 10.26 13.24
CA ILE A 198 5.96 11.47 14.03
C ILE A 198 7.22 12.19 13.57
N SER A 199 8.31 11.46 13.30
CA SER A 199 9.61 12.02 12.92
C SER A 199 9.69 12.49 11.46
N HIS A 200 8.78 12.03 10.58
CA HIS A 200 8.81 12.37 9.16
C HIS A 200 7.50 13.02 8.67
N PRO A 201 7.41 14.37 8.68
CA PRO A 201 6.18 15.09 8.35
C PRO A 201 5.60 14.76 6.97
N GLY A 202 6.44 14.57 5.94
CA GLY A 202 5.96 14.21 4.60
C GLY A 202 5.33 12.81 4.54
N MET A 203 5.88 11.84 5.26
CA MET A 203 5.28 10.51 5.36
C MET A 203 3.99 10.53 6.16
N ARG A 204 3.96 11.32 7.25
CA ARG A 204 2.75 11.55 8.03
C ARG A 204 1.62 12.10 7.18
N GLU A 205 1.90 13.14 6.40
CA GLU A 205 0.92 13.78 5.52
C GLU A 205 0.38 12.79 4.49
N TYR A 206 1.28 12.07 3.80
CA TYR A 206 0.90 11.04 2.83
C TYR A 206 0.02 9.95 3.48
N TYR A 207 0.43 9.43 4.64
CA TYR A 207 -0.35 8.45 5.39
C TYR A 207 -1.73 9.00 5.77
N CYS A 208 -1.80 10.19 6.36
CA CYS A 208 -3.05 10.78 6.83
C CYS A 208 -4.04 11.06 5.69
N ILE A 209 -3.57 11.52 4.53
CA ILE A 209 -4.42 11.71 3.35
C ILE A 209 -5.05 10.38 2.93
N ASN A 210 -4.24 9.33 2.82
CA ASN A 210 -4.73 8.02 2.38
C ASN A 210 -5.61 7.33 3.44
N ALA A 211 -5.28 7.45 4.73
CA ALA A 211 -6.11 6.94 5.83
C ALA A 211 -7.49 7.64 5.86
N LYS A 212 -7.53 8.96 5.66
CA LYS A 212 -8.80 9.71 5.54
C LYS A 212 -9.62 9.26 4.34
N ASN A 213 -8.98 9.03 3.20
CA ASN A 213 -9.67 8.56 1.99
C ASN A 213 -10.26 7.15 2.20
N ALA A 214 -9.49 6.24 2.81
CA ALA A 214 -9.95 4.90 3.19
C ALA A 214 -11.14 4.96 4.17
N PHE A 215 -11.05 5.82 5.19
CA PHE A 215 -12.15 6.07 6.13
C PHE A 215 -13.43 6.53 5.41
N ARG A 216 -13.34 7.57 4.58
CA ARG A 216 -14.49 8.16 3.88
C ARG A 216 -15.17 7.15 2.97
N TYR A 217 -14.38 6.41 2.20
CA TYR A 217 -14.90 5.35 1.34
C TYR A 217 -15.69 4.30 2.15
N TYR A 218 -15.11 3.83 3.25
CA TYR A 218 -15.73 2.82 4.10
C TYR A 218 -16.98 3.33 4.82
N ASP A 219 -16.88 4.46 5.53
CA ASP A 219 -17.98 5.02 6.33
C ASP A 219 -19.19 5.36 5.46
N SER A 220 -18.97 5.92 4.27
CA SER A 220 -20.03 6.20 3.31
C SER A 220 -20.74 4.91 2.88
N THR A 221 -19.99 3.90 2.46
CA THR A 221 -20.55 2.63 1.97
C THR A 221 -21.29 1.88 3.08
N ALA A 222 -20.69 1.78 4.27
CA ALA A 222 -21.30 1.15 5.43
C ALA A 222 -22.53 1.91 5.93
N GLY A 223 -22.54 3.25 5.84
CA GLY A 223 -23.70 4.08 6.17
C GLY A 223 -24.90 3.81 5.27
N ILE A 224 -24.68 3.71 3.95
CA ILE A 224 -25.74 3.35 2.99
C ILE A 224 -26.23 1.93 3.27
N PHE A 225 -25.33 0.97 3.51
CA PHE A 225 -25.69 -0.40 3.84
C PHE A 225 -26.58 -0.49 5.10
N VAL A 226 -26.23 0.20 6.19
CA VAL A 226 -27.06 0.27 7.40
C VAL A 226 -28.46 0.80 7.09
N THR A 227 -28.55 1.81 6.22
CA THR A 227 -29.83 2.38 5.78
C THR A 227 -30.66 1.34 5.05
N LYS A 228 -30.06 0.60 4.10
CA LYS A 228 -30.72 -0.48 3.36
C LYS A 228 -31.17 -1.65 4.24
N VAL A 229 -30.36 -2.06 5.21
CA VAL A 229 -30.77 -3.08 6.20
C VAL A 229 -31.97 -2.58 7.02
N ASN A 230 -31.98 -1.30 7.41
CA ASN A 230 -33.11 -0.72 8.13
C ASN A 230 -34.37 -0.62 7.27
N GLU A 231 -34.26 -0.23 5.99
CA GLU A 231 -35.37 -0.23 5.02
C GLU A 231 -35.99 -1.63 4.88
N PHE A 232 -35.16 -2.67 4.71
CA PHE A 232 -35.62 -4.07 4.66
C PHE A 232 -36.49 -4.44 5.87
N HIS A 233 -35.98 -4.21 7.08
CA HIS A 233 -36.66 -4.58 8.33
C HIS A 233 -37.88 -3.72 8.67
N GLN A 234 -38.03 -2.53 8.07
CA GLN A 234 -39.21 -1.68 8.26
C GLN A 234 -40.33 -1.98 7.25
N THR A 235 -39.97 -2.37 6.03
CA THR A 235 -40.93 -2.53 4.93
C THR A 235 -41.43 -3.96 4.79
N ILE A 236 -40.63 -4.95 5.19
CA ILE A 236 -40.91 -6.37 4.92
C ILE A 236 -41.28 -7.09 6.23
N THR A 237 -42.53 -7.56 6.32
CA THR A 237 -43.10 -8.25 7.48
C THR A 237 -43.09 -9.78 7.34
N ASP A 238 -42.46 -10.46 8.30
CA ASP A 238 -42.53 -11.86 8.78
C ASP A 238 -42.62 -13.08 7.82
N ASN A 239 -42.86 -12.93 6.51
CA ASN A 239 -43.05 -14.08 5.60
C ASN A 239 -41.95 -14.27 4.53
N ASN A 240 -40.82 -13.60 4.67
CA ASN A 240 -39.82 -13.48 3.61
C ASN A 240 -38.43 -14.01 3.94
N PRO A 241 -37.57 -14.24 2.92
CA PRO A 241 -36.25 -14.78 3.15
C PRO A 241 -35.50 -13.85 4.10
N ALA A 242 -35.03 -14.39 5.22
CA ALA A 242 -34.26 -13.60 6.16
C ALA A 242 -33.02 -13.03 5.46
N LEU A 243 -32.85 -11.71 5.50
CA LEU A 243 -31.65 -11.02 5.02
C LEU A 243 -30.37 -11.58 5.67
N GLY A 244 -30.51 -12.22 6.84
CA GLY A 244 -29.42 -12.86 7.57
C GLY A 244 -28.56 -11.89 8.37
N ILE A 245 -28.94 -10.61 8.41
CA ILE A 245 -28.29 -9.57 9.20
C ILE A 245 -29.34 -8.62 9.78
N ASP A 246 -29.18 -8.27 11.05
CA ASP A 246 -30.01 -7.28 11.74
C ASP A 246 -29.39 -5.87 11.72
N VAL A 247 -30.20 -4.86 12.05
CA VAL A 247 -29.76 -3.45 12.07
C VAL A 247 -28.62 -3.22 13.07
N ALA A 248 -28.61 -3.94 14.20
CA ALA A 248 -27.58 -3.80 15.22
C ALA A 248 -26.22 -4.27 14.70
N THR A 249 -26.19 -5.42 14.05
CA THR A 249 -25.01 -6.02 13.40
C THR A 249 -24.52 -5.13 12.28
N ALA A 250 -25.41 -4.62 11.42
CA ALA A 250 -25.04 -3.67 10.37
C ALA A 250 -24.39 -2.39 10.96
N ARG A 251 -24.92 -1.85 12.06
CA ARG A 251 -24.33 -0.70 12.75
C ARG A 251 -22.96 -1.03 13.36
N GLN A 252 -22.75 -2.24 13.87
CA GLN A 252 -21.45 -2.69 14.36
C GLN A 252 -20.43 -2.87 13.23
N MET A 253 -20.88 -3.26 12.04
CA MET A 253 -20.00 -3.28 10.86
C MET A 253 -19.43 -1.89 10.62
N ARG A 254 -20.28 -0.86 10.52
CA ARG A 254 -19.86 0.54 10.28
C ARG A 254 -18.80 1.07 11.28
N LYS A 255 -18.80 0.61 12.53
CA LYS A 255 -17.82 1.06 13.52
C LYS A 255 -16.42 0.53 13.19
N LEU A 256 -15.43 1.40 13.19
CA LEU A 256 -14.02 1.05 13.02
C LEU A 256 -13.30 1.13 14.37
N ASP A 257 -12.49 0.12 14.69
CA ASP A 257 -11.61 0.13 15.86
C ASP A 257 -10.26 -0.52 15.52
N PRO A 258 -9.15 0.25 15.47
CA PRO A 258 -9.05 1.68 15.77
C PRO A 258 -9.72 2.56 14.71
N GLY A 259 -10.02 3.81 15.04
CA GLY A 259 -10.43 4.83 14.06
C GLY A 259 -9.23 5.57 13.43
N VAL A 260 -9.51 6.60 12.63
CA VAL A 260 -8.45 7.49 12.09
C VAL A 260 -7.59 8.03 13.25
N PRO A 261 -6.25 7.89 13.19
CA PRO A 261 -5.34 8.38 14.22
C PRO A 261 -5.55 9.86 14.55
N GLU A 262 -5.41 10.23 15.82
CA GLU A 262 -5.75 11.58 16.29
C GLU A 262 -4.91 12.67 15.62
N TYR A 263 -3.61 12.44 15.43
CA TYR A 263 -2.73 13.38 14.72
C TYR A 263 -3.06 13.54 13.23
N CYS A 264 -3.92 12.66 12.69
CA CYS A 264 -4.44 12.82 11.35
C CYS A 264 -5.74 13.60 11.33
N ARG A 265 -6.46 13.82 12.43
CA ARG A 265 -7.82 14.41 12.41
C ARG A 265 -7.81 15.85 11.95
#